data_AF-A0A177MDY8-F1
#
_entry.id   AF-A0A177MDY8-F1
#
_cell.length_a   1.000
_cell.length_b   1.000
_cell.length_c   1.000
_cell.angle_alpha   90.00
_cell.angle_beta   90.00
_cell.angle_gamma   90.00
#
_symmetry.space_group_name_H-M   'P 1'
#
loop_
_entity.id
_entity.type
_entity.pdbx_description
1 polymer ?
#
loop_
_entity_poly.entity_id
_entity_poly.type
_entity_poly.pdbx_seq_one_letter_code
_entity_poly.pdbx_strand_id
1 'polypeptide(L)'
;MLDSIALDIQALVNLLSRLRPELLDQICAKHPGYTETLRPGKLLGQDSASQSQLLVDLAMSTKGLVKQECLSIYNLLSARLRGSVRLRLIGSAIATVSAGALIAALTQGIPKLVLAFAVLTVFAAAFMLVGECLEGYFGRQRGLREMQDRLLKNLMEVADIEAELRLMEFRGNFDGIEPQIRKLNTVAITSQQIQHLVG
;
A
#
# COMPACT_ATOMS: atom_id res chain seq x y z
N MET A 1 34.82 10.24 -12.03
CA MET A 1 34.39 8.83 -11.91
C MET A 1 33.13 8.83 -11.07
N LEU A 2 31.96 8.87 -11.72
CA LEU A 2 30.65 8.83 -11.08
C LEU A 2 30.04 7.48 -11.46
N ASP A 3 29.85 6.63 -10.47
CA ASP A 3 29.25 5.30 -10.64
C ASP A 3 27.88 5.44 -11.33
N SER A 4 27.80 4.97 -12.58
CA SER A 4 26.54 4.91 -13.33
C SER A 4 25.68 3.80 -12.74
N ILE A 5 24.80 4.15 -11.80
CA ILE A 5 23.88 3.21 -11.15
C ILE A 5 22.91 2.69 -12.21
N ALA A 6 23.02 1.40 -12.58
CA ALA A 6 22.06 0.71 -13.43
C ALA A 6 20.63 0.97 -12.93
N LEU A 7 19.74 1.41 -13.82
CA LEU A 7 18.36 1.74 -13.45
C LEU A 7 17.54 0.45 -13.35
N ASP A 8 17.16 0.07 -12.14
CA ASP A 8 16.23 -1.02 -11.91
C ASP A 8 14.80 -0.54 -12.24
N ILE A 9 14.17 -1.19 -13.22
CA ILE A 9 12.77 -0.96 -13.63
C ILE A 9 11.91 -2.21 -13.47
N GLN A 10 12.43 -3.27 -12.82
CA GLN A 10 11.81 -4.59 -12.84
C GLN A 10 10.43 -4.61 -12.20
N ALA A 11 10.19 -3.82 -11.15
CA ALA A 11 8.88 -3.84 -10.50
C ALA A 11 7.80 -3.25 -11.42
N LEU A 12 8.13 -2.25 -12.23
CA LEU A 12 7.24 -1.68 -13.24
C LEU A 12 6.96 -2.66 -14.38
N VAL A 13 8.00 -3.35 -14.88
CA VAL A 13 7.86 -4.39 -15.91
C VAL A 13 7.04 -5.57 -15.40
N ASN A 14 7.30 -6.04 -14.18
CA ASN A 14 6.54 -7.12 -13.54
C ASN A 14 5.08 -6.72 -13.38
N LEU A 15 4.82 -5.47 -12.96
CA LEU A 15 3.47 -4.95 -12.81
C LEU A 15 2.72 -4.87 -14.15
N LEU A 16 3.39 -4.45 -15.22
CA LEU A 16 2.83 -4.50 -16.59
C LEU A 16 2.55 -5.93 -17.02
N SER A 17 3.49 -6.86 -16.85
CA SER A 17 3.31 -8.26 -17.24
C SER A 17 2.12 -8.91 -16.54
N ARG A 18 1.84 -8.52 -15.28
CA ARG A 18 0.75 -9.06 -14.47
C ARG A 18 -0.61 -8.45 -14.82
N LEU A 19 -0.67 -7.14 -14.98
CA LEU A 19 -1.95 -6.41 -15.08
C LEU A 19 -2.33 -6.05 -16.52
N ARG A 20 -1.36 -5.76 -17.39
CA ARG A 20 -1.55 -5.29 -18.77
C ARG A 20 -0.42 -5.80 -19.69
N PRO A 21 -0.36 -7.11 -19.97
CA PRO A 21 0.67 -7.68 -20.85
C PRO A 21 0.66 -7.06 -22.25
N GLU A 22 -0.51 -6.69 -22.75
CA GLU A 22 -0.68 -6.01 -24.05
C GLU A 22 0.13 -4.70 -24.16
N LEU A 23 0.24 -3.94 -23.07
CA LEU A 23 1.03 -2.69 -23.06
C LEU A 23 2.53 -2.98 -23.04
N LEU A 24 2.94 -4.07 -22.39
CA LEU A 24 4.33 -4.52 -22.41
C LEU A 24 4.73 -4.96 -23.81
N ASP A 25 3.87 -5.69 -24.51
CA ASP A 25 4.10 -6.13 -25.89
C ASP A 25 4.22 -4.93 -26.85
N GLN A 26 3.38 -3.89 -26.66
CA GLN A 26 3.48 -2.64 -27.43
C GLN A 26 4.80 -1.89 -27.19
N ILE A 27 5.27 -1.83 -25.94
CA ILE A 27 6.56 -1.21 -25.60
C ILE A 27 7.71 -2.02 -26.19
N CYS A 28 7.66 -3.36 -26.09
CA CYS A 28 8.63 -4.27 -26.70
C CYS A 28 8.68 -4.14 -28.23
N ALA A 29 7.53 -3.96 -28.89
CA ALA A 29 7.45 -3.77 -30.34
C ALA A 29 8.00 -2.41 -30.79
N LYS A 30 7.80 -1.35 -29.99
CA LYS A 30 8.36 -0.01 -30.25
C LYS A 30 9.87 0.06 -30.01
N HIS A 31 10.39 -0.75 -29.08
CA HIS A 31 11.79 -0.76 -28.67
C HIS A 31 12.43 -2.15 -28.78
N PRO A 32 12.61 -2.68 -30.01
CA PRO A 32 13.09 -4.05 -30.25
C PRO A 32 14.56 -4.28 -29.80
N GLY A 33 15.33 -3.21 -29.56
CA GLY A 33 16.69 -3.30 -29.00
C GLY A 33 16.74 -3.64 -27.51
N TYR A 34 15.61 -3.53 -26.79
CA TYR A 34 15.53 -3.68 -25.33
C TYR A 34 14.64 -4.85 -24.88
N THR A 35 14.22 -5.71 -25.81
CA THR A 35 13.27 -6.81 -25.54
C THR A 35 13.83 -7.85 -24.56
N GLU A 36 15.14 -8.10 -24.61
CA GLU A 36 15.85 -8.93 -23.63
C GLU A 36 15.79 -8.34 -22.21
N THR A 37 15.76 -7.01 -22.12
CA THR A 37 15.85 -6.22 -20.88
C THR A 37 14.49 -5.94 -20.25
N LEU A 38 13.44 -5.97 -21.07
CA LEU A 38 12.03 -5.87 -20.68
C LEU A 38 11.43 -7.23 -20.23
N ARG A 39 12.25 -8.29 -20.16
CA ARG A 39 11.84 -9.55 -19.55
C ARG A 39 11.89 -9.46 -18.02
N PRO A 40 10.92 -10.06 -17.31
CA PRO A 40 10.92 -10.14 -15.85
C PRO A 40 12.28 -10.65 -15.32
N GLY A 41 12.90 -9.90 -14.41
CA GLY A 41 14.14 -10.31 -13.72
C GLY A 41 15.47 -9.92 -14.38
N LYS A 42 15.48 -9.15 -15.48
CA LYS A 42 16.72 -8.60 -16.08
C LYS A 42 16.91 -7.11 -15.79
N LEU A 43 18.17 -6.65 -15.69
CA LEU A 43 18.55 -5.26 -15.38
C LEU A 43 18.82 -4.47 -16.67
N LEU A 44 18.54 -3.15 -16.68
CA LEU A 44 18.81 -2.29 -17.84
C LEU A 44 20.31 -1.98 -18.00
N GLY A 45 20.86 -2.33 -19.18
CA GLY A 45 22.25 -2.06 -19.58
C GLY A 45 22.43 -0.78 -20.39
N GLN A 46 23.65 -0.21 -20.32
CA GLN A 46 24.16 1.18 -20.42
C GLN A 46 23.95 2.11 -21.66
N ASP A 47 23.06 1.87 -22.63
CA ASP A 47 22.97 2.78 -23.80
C ASP A 47 22.06 4.02 -23.63
N SER A 48 22.68 5.19 -23.45
CA SER A 48 22.10 6.40 -22.84
C SER A 48 21.15 7.25 -23.70
N ALA A 49 21.10 7.10 -25.02
CA ALA A 49 20.27 7.96 -25.88
C ALA A 49 18.90 7.36 -26.25
N SER A 50 18.83 6.04 -26.47
CA SER A 50 17.57 5.33 -26.77
C SER A 50 16.84 4.84 -25.52
N GLN A 51 17.50 4.85 -24.36
CA GLN A 51 16.88 4.58 -23.06
C GLN A 51 15.87 5.65 -22.64
N SER A 52 16.11 6.92 -22.94
CA SER A 52 15.27 8.03 -22.47
C SER A 52 13.83 7.91 -22.98
N GLN A 53 13.63 7.58 -24.26
CA GLN A 53 12.30 7.36 -24.85
C GLN A 53 11.62 6.10 -24.34
N LEU A 54 12.35 5.00 -24.13
CA LEU A 54 11.82 3.79 -23.49
C LEU A 54 11.33 4.08 -22.08
N LEU A 55 12.10 4.86 -21.31
CA LEU A 55 11.73 5.28 -19.96
C LEU A 55 10.48 6.17 -19.97
N VAL A 56 10.34 7.08 -20.93
CA VAL A 56 9.11 7.88 -21.10
C VAL A 56 7.90 6.98 -21.34
N ASP A 57 7.97 6.08 -22.31
CA ASP A 57 6.87 5.18 -22.64
C ASP A 57 6.49 4.29 -21.45
N LEU A 58 7.50 3.81 -20.71
CA LEU A 58 7.29 3.00 -19.52
C LEU A 58 6.64 3.81 -18.38
N ALA A 59 7.13 5.02 -18.07
CA ALA A 59 6.53 5.88 -17.06
C ALA A 59 5.07 6.24 -17.39
N MET A 60 4.80 6.61 -18.65
CA MET A 60 3.47 6.99 -19.10
C MET A 60 2.48 5.83 -19.03
N SER A 61 2.94 4.62 -19.37
CA SER A 61 2.10 3.42 -19.34
C SER A 61 1.88 2.86 -17.93
N THR A 62 2.81 3.09 -17.00
CA THR A 62 2.78 2.47 -15.66
C THR A 62 2.23 3.36 -14.55
N LYS A 63 2.36 4.70 -14.67
CA LYS A 63 1.93 5.64 -13.59
C LYS A 63 0.49 5.40 -13.12
N GLY A 64 -0.44 5.25 -14.05
CA GLY A 64 -1.86 5.02 -13.73
C GLY A 64 -2.12 3.67 -13.07
N LEU A 65 -1.37 2.63 -13.47
CA LEU A 65 -1.48 1.29 -12.89
C LEU A 65 -0.92 1.25 -11.47
N VAL A 66 0.23 1.88 -11.24
CA VAL A 66 0.83 2.01 -9.89
C VAL A 66 -0.12 2.75 -8.95
N LYS A 67 -0.73 3.85 -9.41
CA LYS A 67 -1.74 4.58 -8.64
C LYS A 67 -2.94 3.72 -8.29
N GLN A 68 -3.46 2.96 -9.26
CA GLN A 68 -4.62 2.09 -9.06
C GLN A 68 -4.33 0.96 -8.07
N GLU A 69 -3.15 0.34 -8.15
CA GLU A 69 -2.68 -0.67 -7.18
C GLU A 69 -2.61 -0.09 -5.76
N CYS A 70 -1.94 1.06 -5.60
CA CYS A 70 -1.85 1.73 -4.30
C CYS A 70 -3.24 2.07 -3.72
N LEU A 71 -4.17 2.56 -4.53
CA LEU A 71 -5.55 2.85 -4.11
C LEU A 71 -6.32 1.58 -3.72
N SER A 72 -6.16 0.51 -4.47
CA SER A 72 -6.79 -0.79 -4.19
C SER A 72 -6.37 -1.32 -2.81
N ILE A 73 -5.05 -1.34 -2.56
CA ILE A 73 -4.49 -1.81 -1.30
C ILE A 73 -4.89 -0.87 -0.16
N TYR A 74 -4.85 0.45 -0.37
CA TYR A 74 -5.28 1.44 0.61
C TYR A 74 -6.75 1.24 1.03
N ASN A 75 -7.65 1.01 0.07
CA ASN A 75 -9.07 0.78 0.36
C ASN A 75 -9.28 -0.50 1.17
N LEU A 76 -8.57 -1.57 0.83
CA LEU A 76 -8.63 -2.84 1.55
C LEU A 76 -8.11 -2.69 2.99
N LEU A 77 -6.96 -2.04 3.19
CA LEU A 77 -6.43 -1.73 4.52
C LEU A 77 -7.38 -0.83 5.32
N SER A 78 -7.94 0.20 4.69
CA SER A 78 -8.88 1.13 5.32
C SER A 78 -10.16 0.44 5.77
N ALA A 79 -10.67 -0.52 5.00
CA ALA A 79 -11.84 -1.30 5.38
C ALA A 79 -11.55 -2.18 6.60
N ARG A 80 -10.39 -2.85 6.62
CA ARG A 80 -9.95 -3.68 7.76
C ARG A 80 -9.73 -2.86 9.03
N LEU A 81 -9.05 -1.71 8.91
CA LEU A 81 -8.84 -0.78 10.03
C LEU A 81 -10.15 -0.25 10.60
N ARG A 82 -11.09 0.16 9.73
CA ARG A 82 -12.43 0.59 10.18
C ARG A 82 -13.18 -0.53 10.91
N GLY A 83 -13.03 -1.79 10.45
CA GLY A 83 -13.56 -2.96 11.14
C GLY A 83 -12.99 -3.12 12.55
N SER A 84 -11.66 -3.07 12.69
CA SER A 84 -10.98 -3.16 13.99
C SER A 84 -11.43 -2.03 14.94
N VAL A 85 -11.40 -0.79 14.47
CA VAL A 85 -11.78 0.38 15.29
C VAL A 85 -13.24 0.29 15.74
N ARG A 86 -14.16 -0.17 14.89
CA ARG A 86 -15.56 -0.37 15.28
C ARG A 86 -15.69 -1.44 16.37
N LEU A 87 -15.00 -2.58 16.22
CA LEU A 87 -15.01 -3.64 17.24
C LEU A 87 -14.44 -3.14 18.57
N ARG A 88 -13.36 -2.37 18.53
CA ARG A 88 -12.76 -1.76 19.73
C ARG A 88 -13.69 -0.75 20.39
N LEU A 89 -14.36 0.10 19.60
CA LEU A 89 -15.33 1.07 20.12
C LEU A 89 -16.52 0.37 20.77
N ILE A 90 -17.08 -0.66 20.13
CA ILE A 90 -18.18 -1.47 20.69
C ILE A 90 -17.73 -2.14 21.99
N GLY A 91 -16.57 -2.80 21.98
CA GLY A 91 -16.00 -3.41 23.19
C GLY A 91 -15.80 -2.39 24.32
N SER A 92 -15.27 -1.19 24.01
CA SER A 92 -15.06 -0.13 24.99
C SER A 92 -16.35 0.47 25.55
N ALA A 93 -17.38 0.62 24.72
CA ALA A 93 -18.69 1.07 25.14
C ALA A 93 -19.34 0.06 26.09
N ILE A 94 -19.32 -1.23 25.71
CA ILE A 94 -19.87 -2.31 26.56
C ILE A 94 -19.09 -2.39 27.87
N ALA A 95 -17.75 -2.33 27.83
CA ALA A 95 -16.91 -2.39 29.03
C ALA A 95 -17.17 -1.22 29.99
N THR A 96 -17.32 0.01 29.47
CA THR A 96 -17.59 1.18 30.31
C THR A 96 -18.97 1.10 30.97
N VAL A 97 -19.99 0.69 30.21
CA VAL A 97 -21.36 0.51 30.73
C VAL A 97 -21.41 -0.66 31.72
N SER A 98 -20.77 -1.78 31.41
CA SER A 98 -20.75 -2.96 32.26
C SER A 98 -20.01 -2.69 33.56
N ALA A 99 -18.87 -2.01 33.52
CA ALA A 99 -18.11 -1.63 34.71
C ALA A 99 -18.90 -0.66 35.61
N GLY A 100 -19.51 0.37 35.03
CA GLY A 100 -20.34 1.32 35.79
C GLY A 100 -21.55 0.64 36.42
N ALA A 101 -22.23 -0.24 35.68
CA ALA A 101 -23.38 -0.98 36.17
C ALA A 101 -23.01 -2.06 37.19
N LEU A 102 -21.84 -2.68 37.07
CA LEU A 102 -21.32 -3.64 38.05
C LEU A 102 -21.00 -2.94 39.39
N ILE A 103 -20.37 -1.77 39.34
CA ILE A 103 -20.12 -0.95 40.54
C ILE A 103 -21.45 -0.53 41.19
N ALA A 104 -22.43 -0.08 40.41
CA ALA A 104 -23.76 0.28 40.92
C ALA A 104 -24.52 -0.93 41.52
N ALA A 105 -24.43 -2.10 40.88
CA ALA A 105 -25.06 -3.32 41.39
C ALA A 105 -24.39 -3.81 42.68
N LEU A 106 -23.07 -3.62 42.81
CA LEU A 106 -22.32 -3.92 44.03
C LEU A 106 -22.71 -2.99 45.18
N THR A 107 -22.86 -1.68 44.94
CA THR A 107 -23.27 -0.73 45.98
C THR A 107 -24.72 -0.91 46.43
N GLN A 108 -25.60 -1.39 45.54
CA GLN A 108 -26.99 -1.72 45.87
C GLN A 108 -27.17 -3.15 46.44
N GLY A 109 -26.11 -3.97 46.44
CA GLY A 109 -26.13 -5.31 47.02
C GLY A 109 -27.05 -6.31 46.30
N ILE A 110 -27.25 -6.17 44.98
CA ILE A 110 -28.14 -7.05 44.20
C ILE A 110 -27.30 -8.12 43.47
N PRO A 111 -27.13 -9.33 44.04
CA PRO A 111 -26.17 -10.33 43.54
C PRO A 111 -26.49 -10.83 42.12
N LYS A 112 -27.77 -10.87 41.75
CA LYS A 112 -28.21 -11.27 40.40
C LYS A 112 -27.73 -10.29 39.32
N LEU A 113 -27.72 -8.99 39.62
CA LEU A 113 -27.25 -7.96 38.67
C LEU A 113 -25.73 -7.94 38.58
N VAL A 114 -25.02 -8.16 39.69
CA VAL A 114 -23.56 -8.26 39.70
C VAL A 114 -23.08 -9.38 38.77
N LEU A 115 -23.72 -10.56 38.84
CA LEU A 115 -23.35 -11.70 37.99
C LEU A 115 -23.66 -11.43 36.51
N ALA A 116 -24.79 -10.79 36.20
CA ALA A 116 -25.15 -10.41 34.84
C ALA A 116 -24.13 -9.42 34.22
N PHE A 117 -23.72 -8.39 34.96
CA PHE A 117 -22.73 -7.42 34.47
C PHE A 117 -21.31 -7.98 34.42
N ALA A 118 -20.95 -8.93 35.29
CA ALA A 118 -19.67 -9.62 35.23
C ALA A 118 -19.55 -10.42 33.91
N VAL A 119 -20.60 -11.17 33.55
CA VAL A 119 -20.66 -11.88 32.26
C VAL A 119 -20.56 -10.90 31.09
N LEU A 120 -21.29 -9.78 31.14
CA LEU A 120 -21.22 -8.75 30.10
C LEU A 120 -19.79 -8.18 29.94
N THR A 121 -19.06 -8.02 31.04
CA THR A 121 -17.68 -7.51 31.05
C THR A 121 -16.70 -8.52 30.43
N VAL A 122 -16.89 -9.82 30.70
CA VAL A 122 -16.11 -10.88 30.04
C VAL A 122 -16.34 -10.89 28.54
N PHE A 123 -17.60 -10.73 28.09
CA PHE A 123 -17.89 -10.59 26.67
C PHE A 123 -17.21 -9.35 26.06
N ALA A 124 -17.24 -8.21 26.75
CA ALA A 124 -16.55 -7.00 26.30
C ALA A 124 -15.03 -7.22 26.15
N ALA A 125 -14.40 -7.89 27.11
CA ALA A 125 -12.99 -8.24 27.06
C ALA A 125 -12.67 -9.19 25.89
N ALA A 126 -13.54 -10.17 25.61
CA ALA A 126 -13.40 -11.05 24.45
C ALA A 126 -13.47 -10.27 23.12
N PHE A 127 -14.40 -9.30 22.99
CA PHE A 127 -14.48 -8.43 21.81
C PHE A 127 -13.23 -7.56 21.64
N MET A 128 -12.67 -7.02 22.72
CA MET A 128 -11.42 -6.27 22.68
C MET A 128 -10.24 -7.15 22.23
N LEU A 129 -10.15 -8.37 22.77
CA LEU A 129 -9.07 -9.31 22.46
C LEU A 129 -9.14 -9.81 21.01
N VAL A 130 -10.34 -9.98 20.46
CA VAL A 130 -10.54 -10.25 19.02
C VAL A 130 -10.08 -9.06 18.17
N GLY A 131 -10.35 -7.83 18.59
CA GLY A 131 -9.85 -6.61 17.93
C GLY A 131 -8.31 -6.57 17.89
N GLU A 132 -7.67 -6.84 19.03
CA GLU A 132 -6.20 -6.89 19.13
C GLU A 132 -5.60 -8.05 18.33
N CYS A 133 -6.22 -9.24 18.33
CA CYS A 133 -5.78 -10.36 17.52
C CYS A 133 -5.86 -10.06 16.02
N LEU A 134 -6.91 -9.36 15.57
CA LEU A 134 -7.02 -8.94 14.17
C LEU A 134 -5.91 -7.93 13.81
N GLU A 135 -5.59 -6.98 14.69
CA GLU A 135 -4.48 -6.04 14.45
C GLU A 135 -3.11 -6.74 14.47
N GLY A 136 -2.90 -7.70 15.38
CA GLY A 136 -1.67 -8.46 15.51
C GLY A 136 -1.43 -9.49 14.40
N TYR A 137 -2.49 -10.09 13.86
CA TYR A 137 -2.40 -11.06 12.77
C TYR A 137 -1.97 -10.40 11.45
N PHE A 138 -2.47 -9.19 11.17
CA PHE A 138 -2.11 -8.44 9.95
C PHE A 138 -0.89 -7.52 10.12
N GLY A 139 -0.42 -7.26 11.35
CA GLY A 139 0.55 -6.21 11.65
C GLY A 139 1.84 -6.65 12.34
N ARG A 140 2.20 -7.94 12.27
CA ARG A 140 3.20 -8.61 13.15
C ARG A 140 4.62 -8.02 13.17
N GLN A 141 4.95 -6.99 12.38
CA GLN A 141 6.21 -6.23 12.45
C GLN A 141 6.09 -4.70 12.29
N ARG A 142 5.01 -4.19 11.69
CA ARG A 142 4.70 -2.76 11.51
C ARG A 142 3.18 -2.63 11.49
N GLY A 143 2.60 -1.78 12.34
CA GLY A 143 1.15 -1.74 12.51
C GLY A 143 0.41 -1.42 11.20
N LEU A 144 -0.81 -1.92 11.04
CA LEU A 144 -1.69 -1.64 9.88
C LEU A 144 -1.77 -0.13 9.57
N ARG A 145 -1.77 0.71 10.61
CA ARG A 145 -1.76 2.18 10.47
C ARG A 145 -0.48 2.71 9.84
N GLU A 146 0.68 2.16 10.20
CA GLU A 146 1.96 2.55 9.60
C GLU A 146 2.03 2.14 8.13
N MET A 147 1.48 0.96 7.77
CA MET A 147 1.34 0.54 6.37
C MET A 147 0.40 1.46 5.59
N GLN A 148 -0.71 1.89 6.20
CA GLN A 148 -1.63 2.85 5.61
C GLN A 148 -0.96 4.21 5.38
N ASP A 149 -0.22 4.74 6.35
CA ASP A 149 0.51 6.00 6.24
C ASP A 149 1.59 5.93 5.14
N ARG A 150 2.29 4.80 5.02
CA ARG A 150 3.25 4.56 3.93
C ARG A 150 2.56 4.52 2.56
N LEU A 151 1.41 3.86 2.44
CA LEU A 151 0.63 3.88 1.19
C LEU A 151 0.14 5.28 0.83
N LEU A 152 -0.23 6.09 1.82
CA LEU A 152 -0.68 7.46 1.60
C LEU A 152 0.48 8.33 1.10
N LYS A 153 1.68 8.19 1.70
CA LYS A 153 2.91 8.82 1.18
C LYS A 153 3.22 8.39 -0.25
N ASN A 154 3.16 7.08 -0.53
CA ASN A 154 3.35 6.55 -1.87
C ASN A 154 2.33 7.11 -2.89
N LEU A 155 1.07 7.31 -2.49
CA LEU A 155 0.05 7.92 -3.35
C LEU A 155 0.36 9.40 -3.63
N MET A 156 0.87 10.14 -2.64
CA MET A 156 1.33 11.52 -2.84
C MET A 156 2.54 11.56 -3.79
N GLU A 157 3.52 10.69 -3.58
CA GLU A 157 4.70 10.59 -4.46
C GLU A 157 4.30 10.26 -5.91
N VAL A 158 3.32 9.37 -6.12
CA VAL A 158 2.80 9.08 -7.47
C VAL A 158 2.10 10.30 -8.08
N ALA A 159 1.36 11.07 -7.28
CA ALA A 159 0.73 12.30 -7.75
C ALA A 159 1.78 13.37 -8.15
N ASP A 160 2.86 13.49 -7.39
CA ASP A 160 3.98 14.38 -7.70
C ASP A 160 4.68 13.94 -9.00
N ILE A 161 4.95 12.64 -9.15
CA ILE A 161 5.50 12.07 -10.39
C ILE A 161 4.56 12.31 -11.58
N GLU A 162 3.25 12.12 -11.41
CA GLU A 162 2.25 12.41 -12.46
C GLU A 162 2.28 13.89 -12.88
N ALA A 163 2.41 14.80 -11.91
CA ALA A 163 2.49 16.23 -12.17
C ALA A 163 3.79 16.59 -12.91
N GLU A 164 4.93 16.07 -12.45
CA GLU A 164 6.22 16.31 -13.08
C GLU A 164 6.29 15.73 -14.50
N LEU A 165 5.76 14.53 -14.73
CA LEU A 165 5.67 13.92 -16.08
C LEU A 165 4.79 14.76 -17.02
N ARG A 166 3.67 15.31 -16.53
CA ARG A 166 2.82 16.22 -17.33
C ARG A 166 3.55 17.52 -17.66
N LEU A 167 4.35 18.04 -16.73
CA LEU A 167 5.15 19.24 -16.96
C LEU A 167 6.27 18.99 -17.98
N MET A 168 6.91 17.81 -17.94
CA MET A 168 7.90 17.39 -18.93
C MET A 168 7.28 17.22 -20.32
N GLU A 169 6.10 16.57 -20.39
CA GLU A 169 5.33 16.43 -21.63
C GLU A 169 4.95 17.79 -22.23
N PHE A 170 4.47 18.73 -21.40
CA PHE A 170 4.12 20.08 -21.85
C PHE A 170 5.33 20.87 -22.36
N ARG A 171 6.51 20.69 -21.74
CA ARG A 171 7.75 21.35 -22.16
C ARG A 171 8.40 20.68 -23.36
N GLY A 172 7.93 19.50 -23.76
CA GLY A 172 8.57 18.68 -24.80
C GLY A 172 9.99 18.24 -24.44
N ASN A 173 10.37 18.30 -23.16
CA ASN A 173 11.69 17.93 -22.68
C ASN A 173 11.57 16.92 -21.53
N PHE A 174 12.16 15.75 -21.74
CA PHE A 174 12.23 14.64 -20.77
C PHE A 174 13.61 14.47 -20.14
N ASP A 175 14.49 15.46 -20.27
CA ASP A 175 15.75 15.54 -19.55
C ASP A 175 15.46 15.42 -18.04
N GLY A 176 16.02 14.38 -17.40
CA GLY A 176 15.78 14.08 -15.99
C GLY A 176 14.58 13.18 -15.69
N ILE A 177 14.14 12.35 -16.63
CA ILE A 177 13.08 11.34 -16.36
C ILE A 177 13.55 10.16 -15.48
N GLU A 178 14.84 9.83 -15.51
CA GLU A 178 15.44 8.74 -14.72
C GLU A 178 15.11 8.79 -13.22
N PRO A 179 15.24 9.93 -12.50
CA PRO A 179 14.85 10.01 -11.09
C PRO A 179 13.36 9.74 -10.89
N GLN A 180 12.49 10.11 -11.83
CA GLN A 180 11.05 9.86 -11.74
C GLN A 180 10.72 8.39 -11.90
N ILE A 181 11.37 7.70 -12.85
CA ILE A 181 11.26 6.25 -12.99
C ILE A 181 11.75 5.54 -11.73
N ARG A 182 12.89 5.97 -11.17
CA ARG A 182 13.44 5.34 -9.95
C ARG A 182 12.48 5.47 -8.77
N LYS A 183 11.89 6.66 -8.57
CA LYS A 183 10.85 6.88 -7.56
C LYS A 183 9.63 5.99 -7.83
N LEU A 184 9.13 5.97 -9.08
CA LEU A 184 7.96 5.16 -9.45
C LEU A 184 8.21 3.66 -9.23
N ASN A 185 9.39 3.15 -9.56
CA ASN A 185 9.79 1.77 -9.30
C ASN A 185 9.86 1.48 -7.79
N THR A 186 10.39 2.41 -6.99
CA THR A 186 10.42 2.28 -5.52
C THR A 186 9.01 2.23 -4.93
N VAL A 187 8.09 3.05 -5.43
CA VAL A 187 6.68 3.02 -5.02
C VAL A 187 6.03 1.67 -5.42
N ALA A 188 6.31 1.16 -6.62
CA ALA A 188 5.78 -0.14 -7.05
C ALA A 188 6.30 -1.29 -6.16
N ILE A 189 7.60 -1.30 -5.82
CA ILE A 189 8.21 -2.29 -4.92
C ILE A 189 7.54 -2.25 -3.53
N THR A 190 7.45 -1.05 -2.94
CA THR A 190 6.87 -0.89 -1.60
C THR A 190 5.38 -1.26 -1.57
N SER A 191 4.64 -0.93 -2.63
CA SER A 191 3.24 -1.36 -2.79
C SER A 191 3.10 -2.88 -2.84
N GLN A 192 3.92 -3.57 -3.65
CA GLN A 192 3.94 -5.03 -3.74
C GLN A 192 4.32 -5.71 -2.41
N GLN A 193 5.28 -5.15 -1.69
CA GLN A 193 5.65 -5.64 -0.35
C GLN A 193 4.49 -5.53 0.63
N ILE A 194 3.77 -4.40 0.63
CA ILE A 194 2.59 -4.23 1.49
C ILE A 194 1.48 -5.19 1.06
N GLN A 195 1.27 -5.39 -0.25
CA GLN A 195 0.31 -6.37 -0.76
C GLN A 195 0.60 -7.79 -0.25
N HIS A 196 1.85 -8.25 -0.28
CA HIS A 196 2.25 -9.58 0.21
C HIS A 196 2.09 -9.72 1.73
N LEU A 197 2.18 -8.63 2.49
CA LEU A 197 1.96 -8.67 3.94
C LEU A 197 0.48 -8.66 4.33
N VAL A 198 -0.40 -8.22 3.43
CA VAL A 198 -1.83 -8.02 3.68
C VAL A 198 -2.69 -9.12 3.04
N GLY A 199 -2.23 -9.71 1.94
CA GLY A 199 -2.85 -10.85 1.23
C GLY A 199 -2.58 -12.17 1.92
#